data_AF-A0A0R1XRD1-F1
#
_entry.id   AF-A0A0R1XRD1-F1
#
_cell.length_a   1.000
_cell.length_b   1.000
_cell.length_c   1.000
_cell.angle_alpha   90.00
_cell.angle_beta   90.00
_cell.angle_gamma   90.00
#
_symmetry.space_group_name_H-M   'P 1'
#
loop_
_entity.id
_entity.type
_entity.pdbx_description
1 polymer ?
#
loop_
_entity_poly.entity_id
_entity_poly.type
_entity_poly.pdbx_seq_one_letter_code
_entity_poly.pdbx_strand_id
1 'polypeptide(L)' 'MLAYKCAWYGKRLVVVKPNYTSQICSHCGYHSGPKPLQIHEWTCQSCGTHHDRDINAAVNILHYGLKAIG' A
#
# COMPACT_ATOMS: atom_id res chain seq x y z
N MET A 1 -1.44 -14.48 -12.40
CA MET A 1 -1.96 -15.51 -11.46
C MET A 1 -0.83 -15.94 -10.53
N LEU A 2 -0.89 -15.63 -9.22
CA LEU A 2 0.18 -15.95 -8.26
C LEU A 2 -0.12 -17.17 -7.38
N ALA A 3 -1.39 -17.58 -7.27
CA ALA A 3 -1.84 -18.65 -6.39
C ALA A 3 -1.07 -19.97 -6.59
N TYR A 4 -0.84 -20.37 -7.85
CA TYR A 4 -0.14 -21.62 -8.14
C TYR A 4 1.32 -21.61 -7.65
N LYS A 5 2.04 -20.50 -7.81
CA LYS A 5 3.42 -20.37 -7.31
C LYS A 5 3.44 -20.37 -5.77
N CYS A 6 2.49 -19.67 -5.15
CA CYS A 6 2.37 -19.68 -3.70
C CYS A 6 2.16 -21.12 -3.18
N ALA A 7 1.31 -21.91 -3.83
CA ALA A 7 1.12 -23.33 -3.50
C ALA A 7 2.41 -24.15 -3.67
N TRP A 8 3.16 -23.95 -4.77
CA TRP A 8 4.44 -24.66 -5.01
C TRP A 8 5.48 -24.40 -3.93
N TYR A 9 5.55 -23.18 -3.41
CA TYR A 9 6.57 -22.77 -2.43
C TYR A 9 6.08 -22.72 -0.98
N GLY A 10 4.89 -23.27 -0.69
CA GLY A 10 4.31 -23.24 0.67
C GLY A 10 4.08 -21.82 1.21
N LYS A 11 3.79 -20.86 0.33
CA LYS A 11 3.49 -19.46 0.69
C LYS A 11 1.99 -19.23 0.76
N ARG A 12 1.57 -18.34 1.65
CA ARG A 12 0.18 -17.88 1.74
C ARG A 12 -0.02 -16.65 0.84
N LEU A 13 -1.06 -16.69 -0.01
CA LEU A 13 -1.51 -15.54 -0.78
C LEU A 13 -2.72 -14.90 -0.09
N VAL A 14 -2.65 -13.60 0.14
CA VAL A 14 -3.76 -12.81 0.70
C VAL A 14 -4.10 -11.71 -0.30
N VAL A 15 -5.37 -11.63 -0.71
CA VAL A 15 -5.86 -10.62 -1.64
C VAL A 15 -6.59 -9.54 -0.86
N VAL A 16 -6.24 -8.28 -1.07
CA VAL A 16 -6.86 -7.12 -0.42
C VAL A 16 -7.36 -6.13 -1.46
N LYS A 17 -8.36 -5.32 -1.08
CA LYS A 17 -8.85 -4.23 -1.94
C LYS A 17 -7.80 -3.11 -1.98
N PRO A 18 -7.33 -2.66 -3.15
CA PRO A 18 -6.24 -1.68 -3.27
C PRO A 18 -6.70 -0.23 -3.15
N ASN A 19 -7.91 0.03 -2.67
CA ASN A 19 -8.51 1.36 -2.69
C ASN A 19 -7.66 2.35 -1.87
N TYR A 20 -7.39 3.51 -2.47
CA TYR A 20 -6.71 4.65 -1.83
C TYR A 20 -5.28 4.38 -1.32
N THR A 21 -4.64 3.27 -1.67
CA THR A 21 -3.31 2.91 -1.13
C THR A 21 -2.20 3.88 -1.53
N SER A 22 -2.33 4.56 -2.66
CA SER A 22 -1.41 5.64 -3.09
C SER A 22 -1.76 7.01 -2.51
N GLN A 23 -2.92 7.15 -1.84
CA GLN A 23 -3.45 8.41 -1.32
C GLN A 23 -3.37 8.48 0.21
N ILE A 24 -3.43 7.34 0.88
CA ILE A 24 -3.28 7.23 2.33
C ILE A 24 -1.79 7.20 2.67
N CYS A 25 -1.37 8.06 3.59
CA CYS A 25 -0.03 8.00 4.18
C CYS A 25 0.14 6.70 4.95
N SER A 26 1.08 5.86 4.53
CA SER A 26 1.38 4.59 5.20
C SER A 26 1.96 4.74 6.60
N HIS A 27 2.48 5.92 6.95
CA HIS A 27 3.03 6.21 8.27
C HIS A 27 1.96 6.64 9.28
N CYS A 28 1.09 7.60 8.93
CA CYS A 28 0.14 8.20 9.87
C CYS A 28 -1.35 7.97 9.53
N GLY A 29 -1.65 7.40 8.36
CA GLY A 29 -3.03 7.14 7.92
C GLY A 29 -3.75 8.35 7.28
N TYR A 30 -3.12 9.51 7.19
CA TYR A 30 -3.73 10.70 6.58
C TYR A 30 -4.08 10.47 5.10
N HIS A 31 -5.33 10.74 4.73
CA HIS A 31 -5.80 10.65 3.34
C HIS A 31 -5.52 11.95 2.59
N SER A 32 -4.45 11.95 1.81
CA SER A 32 -3.96 13.14 1.09
C SER A 32 -4.61 13.37 -0.28
N GLY A 33 -5.62 12.56 -0.64
CA GLY A 33 -6.39 12.73 -1.88
C GLY A 33 -5.70 12.19 -3.14
N PRO A 34 -6.41 12.22 -4.28
CA PRO A 34 -5.90 11.75 -5.57
C PRO A 34 -4.72 12.62 -6.02
N LYS A 35 -3.74 11.99 -6.66
CA LYS A 35 -2.57 12.67 -7.22
C LYS A 35 -2.55 12.48 -8.74
N PRO A 36 -2.22 13.51 -9.52
CA PRO A 36 -1.96 13.38 -10.94
C PRO A 36 -0.87 12.33 -11.22
N LEU A 37 -0.98 11.56 -12.30
CA LEU A 37 -0.12 10.39 -12.54
C LEU A 37 1.39 10.72 -12.48
N GLN A 38 1.79 11.92 -12.89
CA GLN A 38 3.16 12.42 -12.89
C GLN A 38 3.77 12.71 -11.49
N ILE A 39 2.97 12.72 -10.42
CA ILE A 39 3.50 12.99 -9.06
C ILE A 39 3.95 11.68 -8.39
N HIS A 40 5.19 11.27 -8.65
CA HIS A 40 5.74 10.04 -8.08
C HIS A 40 6.11 10.17 -6.59
N GLU A 41 6.47 11.37 -6.16
CA GLU A 41 6.90 11.63 -4.79
C GLU A 41 6.04 12.73 -4.15
N TRP A 42 5.81 12.63 -2.85
CA TRP A 42 5.10 13.65 -2.10
C TRP A 42 5.44 13.59 -0.61
N THR A 43 5.36 14.74 0.06
CA THR A 43 5.51 14.83 1.52
C THR A 43 4.14 14.87 2.17
N CYS A 44 3.94 14.04 3.19
CA CYS A 44 2.70 14.04 3.95
C CYS A 44 2.49 15.36 4.70
N GLN A 45 1.40 16.05 4.40
CA GLN A 45 1.03 17.31 5.07
C GLN A 45 0.67 17.13 6.55
N SER A 46 0.36 15.91 6.98
CA SER A 46 -0.01 15.63 8.37
C SER A 46 1.16 15.23 9.27
N CYS A 47 2.13 14.46 8.76
CA CYS A 47 3.24 13.95 9.58
C CYS A 47 4.63 14.26 9.03
N GLY A 48 4.74 14.91 7.86
CA GLY A 48 6.02 15.27 7.26
C GLY A 48 6.78 14.11 6.59
N THR A 49 6.27 12.88 6.61
CA THR A 49 6.92 11.74 5.96
C THR A 49 6.97 11.94 4.45
N HIS A 50 8.17 11.83 3.87
CA HIS A 50 8.36 11.79 2.42
C HIS A 50 8.03 10.40 1.87
N HIS A 51 7.27 10.35 0.78
CA HIS A 51 6.83 9.11 0.16
C HIS A 51 7.18 9.07 -1.31
N ASP A 52 7.76 7.94 -1.74
CA ASP A 52 7.52 7.42 -3.09
C ASP A 52 6.12 6.78 -3.13
N ARG A 53 5.36 7.05 -4.18
CA ARG A 53 3.97 6.63 -4.34
C ARG A 53 3.82 5.10 -4.32
N ASP A 54 4.67 4.39 -5.04
CA ASP A 54 4.53 2.95 -5.25
C ASP A 54 5.00 2.20 -4.00
N ILE A 55 6.07 2.67 -3.36
CA ILE A 55 6.50 2.17 -2.04
C ILE A 55 5.40 2.40 -1.01
N ASN A 56 4.83 3.61 -0.92
CA ASN A 56 3.75 3.91 0.01
C ASN A 56 2.52 3.00 -0.22
N ALA A 57 2.14 2.79 -1.48
CA ALA A 57 1.04 1.91 -1.83
C ALA A 57 1.33 0.45 -1.44
N ALA A 58 2.55 -0.04 -1.68
CA ALA A 58 2.97 -1.39 -1.28
C ALA A 58 2.93 -1.58 0.24
N VAL A 59 3.38 -0.60 1.03
CA VAL A 59 3.31 -0.64 2.49
C VAL A 59 1.84 -0.67 2.97
N ASN A 60 0.96 0.12 2.36
CA ASN A 60 -0.46 0.06 2.69
C ASN A 60 -1.11 -1.30 2.34
N ILE A 61 -0.75 -1.90 1.21
CA ILE A 61 -1.19 -3.26 0.85
C ILE A 61 -0.71 -4.28 1.89
N LEU A 62 0.54 -4.18 2.36
CA LEU A 62 1.06 -5.01 3.44
C LEU A 62 0.24 -4.83 4.72
N HIS A 63 -0.01 -3.59 5.16
CA HIS A 63 -0.82 -3.31 6.35
C HIS A 63 -2.23 -3.90 6.25
N TYR A 64 -2.88 -3.79 5.10
CA TYR A 64 -4.20 -4.39 4.87
C TYR A 64 -4.13 -5.92 4.89
N GLY A 65 -3.10 -6.50 4.28
CA GLY A 65 -2.87 -7.95 4.28
C GLY A 65 -2.66 -8.49 5.69
N LEU A 66 -1.89 -7.79 6.52
CA LEU A 66 -1.65 -8.14 7.92
C LEU A 66 -2.93 -8.05 8.77
N LYS A 67 -3.77 -7.02 8.56
CA LYS A 67 -5.08 -6.91 9.22
C LYS A 67 -6.11 -7.97 8.78
N ALA A 68 -5.97 -8.52 7.57
CA ALA A 68 -6.88 -9.54 7.07
C ALA A 68 -6.58 -10.94 7.63
N ILE A 69 -5.40 -11.14 8.22
CA ILE A 69 -4.95 -12.43 8.76
C ILE A 69 -4.84 -12.44 10.30
N GLY A 70 -5.10 -11.31 10.97
CA GLY A 70 -4.99 -11.11 12.41
C GLY A 70 -6.09 -10.19 12.92
#